data_AF-A0A5C7ZBQ9-F1
#
_entry.id   AF-A0A5C7ZBQ9-F1
#
_cell.length_a   1.000
_cell.length_b   1.000
_cell.length_c   1.000
_cell.angle_alpha   90.00
_cell.angle_beta   90.00
_cell.angle_gamma   90.00
#
_symmetry.space_group_name_H-M   'P 1'
#
loop_
_entity.id
_entity.type
_entity.pdbx_description
1 polymer ?
#
loop_
_entity_poly.entity_id
_entity_poly.type
_entity_poly.pdbx_seq_one_letter_code
_entity_poly.pdbx_strand_id
1 'polypeptide(L)'
;MSITKEFKEFAVKGNVIDLAVGVIIGAAFGKIVDSVVADLIMPIVGLVFGKLDFSNLFIVLGSIPEGTARTLDALKKAGVPVFAYGNFITVAVNFIILAFII
;
A
#
# COMPACT_ATOMS: atom_id res chain seq x y z
N MET A 1 -10.63 7.12 41.43
CA MET A 1 -10.01 6.00 40.67
C MET A 1 -9.20 6.63 39.55
N SER A 2 -7.93 6.21 39.38
CA SER A 2 -7.02 6.85 38.43
C SER A 2 -7.01 6.04 37.14
N ILE A 3 -7.19 6.71 35.99
CA ILE A 3 -7.20 6.12 34.64
C ILE A 3 -6.00 5.19 34.39
N THR A 4 -4.87 5.45 35.04
CA THR A 4 -3.67 4.61 34.95
C THR A 4 -3.82 3.22 35.55
N LYS A 5 -4.63 3.06 36.62
CA LYS A 5 -4.95 1.74 37.19
C LYS A 5 -5.93 0.98 36.31
N GLU A 6 -6.97 1.66 35.83
CA GLU A 6 -7.98 1.07 34.93
C GLU A 6 -7.39 0.67 33.58
N PHE A 7 -6.46 1.46 33.03
CA PHE A 7 -5.75 1.14 31.80
C PHE A 7 -4.79 -0.04 31.99
N LYS A 8 -4.11 -0.15 33.14
CA LYS A 8 -3.28 -1.32 33.46
C LYS A 8 -4.13 -2.58 33.61
N GLU A 9 -5.28 -2.51 34.30
CA GLU A 9 -6.22 -3.64 34.39
C GLU A 9 -6.82 -4.01 33.03
N PHE A 10 -7.09 -3.03 32.17
CA PHE A 10 -7.58 -3.26 30.81
C PHE A 10 -6.51 -3.90 29.91
N ALA A 11 -5.27 -3.39 29.93
CA ALA A 11 -4.16 -3.88 29.12
C ALA A 11 -3.67 -5.28 29.53
N VAL A 12 -3.88 -5.68 30.79
CA VAL A 12 -3.51 -7.00 31.32
C VAL A 12 -4.62 -8.05 31.09
N LYS A 13 -5.80 -7.65 30.58
CA LYS A 13 -6.77 -8.63 30.07
C LYS A 13 -6.15 -9.37 28.89
N GLY A 14 -5.94 -10.69 29.02
CA GLY A 14 -5.22 -11.52 28.04
C GLY A 14 -5.66 -11.33 26.58
N ASN A 15 -6.95 -11.07 26.34
CA ASN A 15 -7.48 -10.79 25.01
C ASN A 15 -6.83 -9.57 24.31
N VAL A 16 -6.40 -8.54 25.04
CA VAL A 16 -5.81 -7.33 24.44
C VAL A 16 -4.36 -7.57 24.01
N ILE A 17 -3.62 -8.39 24.76
CA ILE A 17 -2.24 -8.76 24.41
C ILE A 17 -2.25 -9.67 23.17
N ASP A 18 -3.11 -10.68 23.14
CA ASP A 18 -3.24 -11.58 21.99
C ASP A 18 -3.73 -10.84 20.73
N LEU A 19 -4.67 -9.88 20.91
CA LEU A 19 -5.11 -8.99 19.84
C LEU A 19 -3.95 -8.12 19.32
N ALA A 20 -3.16 -7.51 20.21
CA ALA A 20 -2.03 -6.68 19.82
C ALA A 20 -0.98 -7.48 19.05
N VAL A 21 -0.66 -8.70 19.50
CA VAL A 21 0.24 -9.62 18.81
C VAL A 21 -0.34 -10.01 17.44
N GLY A 22 -1.63 -10.34 17.36
CA GLY A 22 -2.31 -10.66 16.10
C GLY A 22 -2.26 -9.52 15.08
N VAL A 23 -2.46 -8.27 15.51
CA VAL A 23 -2.38 -7.09 14.64
C VAL A 23 -0.94 -6.83 14.18
N ILE A 24 0.05 -6.98 15.06
CA ILE A 24 1.47 -6.81 14.72
C ILE A 24 1.90 -7.86 13.71
N ILE A 25 1.55 -9.13 13.94
CA ILE A 25 1.86 -10.23 13.03
C ILE A 25 1.12 -10.02 11.69
N GLY A 26 -0.16 -9.64 11.72
CA GLY A 26 -0.93 -9.36 10.50
C GLY A 26 -0.31 -8.24 9.66
N ALA A 27 0.12 -7.14 10.30
CA ALA A 27 0.79 -6.03 9.62
C ALA A 27 2.17 -6.41 9.06
N ALA A 28 2.93 -7.24 9.78
CA ALA A 28 4.23 -7.73 9.32
C ALA A 28 4.08 -8.75 8.18
N PHE A 29 3.13 -9.67 8.29
CA PHE A 29 2.83 -10.67 7.28
C PHE A 29 2.31 -10.02 5.99
N GLY A 30 1.47 -8.99 6.10
CA GLY A 30 1.04 -8.18 4.94
C GLY A 30 2.22 -7.68 4.11
N LYS A 31 3.27 -7.14 4.75
CA LYS A 31 4.49 -6.69 4.05
C LYS A 31 5.25 -7.82 3.36
N ILE A 32 5.28 -9.01 3.95
CA ILE A 32 5.91 -10.19 3.33
C ILE A 32 5.16 -10.55 2.06
N VAL A 33 3.83 -10.62 2.14
CA VAL A 33 3.00 -10.96 0.98
C VAL A 33 3.10 -9.87 -0.09
N ASP A 34 3.10 -8.58 0.30
CA ASP A 34 3.28 -7.46 -0.61
C ASP A 34 4.62 -7.56 -1.37
N SER A 35 5.73 -7.88 -0.69
CA SER A 35 7.03 -8.07 -1.33
C SER A 35 7.04 -9.28 -2.28
N VAL A 36 6.40 -10.39 -1.90
CA VAL A 36 6.27 -11.55 -2.81
C VAL A 36 5.52 -11.16 -4.08
N VAL A 37 4.42 -10.42 -3.96
CA VAL A 37 3.65 -9.99 -5.14
C VAL A 37 4.42 -8.97 -5.97
N ALA A 38 4.98 -7.92 -5.35
CA ALA A 38 5.64 -6.84 -6.05
C ALA A 38 7.01 -7.23 -6.64
N ASP A 39 7.80 -8.03 -5.91
CA ASP A 39 9.19 -8.32 -6.26
C ASP A 39 9.37 -9.67 -6.98
N LEU A 40 8.43 -10.62 -6.81
CA LEU A 40 8.53 -11.95 -7.45
C LEU A 40 7.45 -12.16 -8.51
N ILE A 41 6.18 -11.88 -8.19
CA ILE A 41 5.07 -12.17 -9.13
C ILE A 41 4.99 -11.12 -10.24
N MET A 42 5.00 -9.83 -9.89
CA MET A 42 4.85 -8.74 -10.85
C MET A 42 5.92 -8.72 -11.95
N PRO A 43 7.21 -9.02 -11.69
CA PRO A 43 8.21 -9.13 -12.77
C PRO A 43 7.93 -10.28 -13.72
N ILE A 44 7.44 -11.42 -13.22
CA ILE A 44 7.11 -12.59 -14.05
C ILE A 44 5.86 -12.29 -14.90
N VAL A 45 4.82 -11.73 -14.28
CA VAL A 45 3.62 -11.26 -14.98
C VAL A 45 3.97 -10.21 -16.02
N GLY A 46 4.86 -9.27 -15.68
CA GLY A 46 5.36 -8.23 -16.57
C GLY A 46 6.20 -8.76 -17.74
N LEU A 47 6.84 -9.91 -17.57
CA LEU A 47 7.55 -10.61 -18.65
C LEU A 47 6.58 -11.29 -19.62
N VAL A 48 5.50 -11.88 -19.13
CA VAL A 48 4.54 -12.67 -19.92
C VAL A 48 3.50 -11.79 -20.62
N PHE A 49 2.99 -10.76 -19.94
CA PHE A 49 1.91 -9.90 -20.43
C PHE A 49 2.42 -8.51 -20.90
N GLY A 50 3.73 -8.26 -20.83
CA GLY A 50 4.34 -6.96 -21.07
C GLY A 50 4.32 -6.06 -19.83
N LYS A 51 4.93 -4.88 -19.88
CA LYS A 51 4.96 -3.91 -18.75
C LYS A 51 3.54 -3.45 -18.40
N LEU A 52 2.83 -4.22 -17.56
CA LEU A 52 1.58 -3.87 -16.88
C LEU A 52 1.88 -2.86 -15.76
N ASP A 53 2.59 -1.79 -16.08
CA ASP A 53 2.81 -0.68 -15.15
C ASP A 53 1.80 0.42 -15.44
N PHE A 54 0.62 0.27 -14.85
CA PHE A 54 -0.40 1.30 -14.88
C PHE A 54 -0.05 2.48 -13.96
N SER A 55 1.03 2.42 -13.18
CA SER A 55 1.40 3.47 -12.22
C SER A 55 1.75 4.80 -12.91
N ASN A 56 1.91 4.83 -14.22
CA ASN A 56 2.09 6.06 -15.01
C ASN A 56 0.79 6.57 -15.66
N LEU A 57 -0.34 5.90 -15.45
CA LEU A 57 -1.66 6.39 -15.87
C LEU A 57 -2.22 7.33 -14.80
N PHE A 58 -2.12 8.63 -15.07
CA PHE A 58 -2.62 9.65 -14.16
C PHE A 58 -3.16 10.84 -14.95
N ILE A 59 -4.22 11.45 -14.42
CA ILE A 59 -4.75 12.72 -14.94
C ILE A 59 -4.26 13.82 -14.01
N VAL A 60 -3.55 14.80 -14.58
CA VAL A 60 -3.14 15.99 -13.82
C VAL A 60 -4.36 16.91 -13.71
N LEU A 61 -4.76 17.22 -12.48
CA LEU A 61 -5.93 18.06 -12.19
C LEU A 61 -5.54 19.54 -11.95
N GLY A 62 -4.27 19.90 -12.13
CA GLY A 62 -3.75 21.26 -11.89
C GLY A 62 -2.68 21.69 -12.88
N SER A 63 -2.19 22.92 -12.72
CA SER A 63 -1.14 23.51 -13.53
C SER A 63 0.20 22.82 -13.25
N ILE A 64 0.85 22.29 -14.30
CA ILE A 64 2.18 21.68 -14.20
C ILE A 64 3.20 22.83 -14.23
N PRO A 65 4.03 23.04 -13.18
CA PRO A 65 5.09 24.04 -13.19
C PRO A 65 6.11 23.73 -14.30
N GLU A 66 6.54 24.75 -15.05
CA GLU A 66 7.53 24.61 -16.13
C GLU A 66 8.84 24.01 -15.59
N GLY A 67 9.26 22.88 -16.18
CA GLY A 67 10.45 22.12 -15.74
C GLY A 67 10.15 20.84 -14.95
N THR A 68 8.88 20.58 -14.59
CA THR A 68 8.51 19.33 -13.90
C THR A 68 8.35 18.18 -14.91
N ALA A 69 9.15 17.13 -14.77
CA ALA A 69 8.96 15.91 -15.56
C ALA A 69 7.53 15.39 -15.39
N ARG A 70 6.86 14.98 -16.47
CA ARG A 70 5.52 14.36 -16.43
C ARG A 70 5.58 12.92 -15.89
N THR A 71 6.14 12.76 -14.69
CA THR A 71 6.17 11.50 -13.96
C THR A 71 5.37 11.67 -12.69
N LEU A 72 4.70 10.60 -12.25
CA LEU A 72 3.77 10.65 -11.13
C LEU A 72 4.50 11.07 -9.83
N ASP A 73 5.75 10.64 -9.65
CA ASP A 73 6.61 11.05 -8.54
C ASP A 73 7.00 12.52 -8.56
N ALA A 74 7.33 13.08 -9.74
CA ALA A 74 7.71 14.49 -9.85
C ALA A 74 6.50 15.41 -9.63
N LEU A 75 5.32 15.04 -10.12
CA LEU A 75 4.09 15.82 -9.94
C LEU A 75 3.56 15.76 -8.51
N LYS A 76 3.63 14.59 -7.85
CA LYS A 76 3.33 14.48 -6.41
C LYS A 76 4.28 15.32 -5.56
N LYS A 77 5.59 15.29 -5.86
CA LYS A 77 6.60 16.10 -5.15
C LYS A 77 6.45 17.59 -5.41
N ALA A 78 6.02 17.98 -6.61
CA ALA A 78 5.74 19.37 -6.97
C ALA A 78 4.42 19.89 -6.38
N GLY A 79 3.68 19.08 -5.61
CA GLY A 79 2.41 19.48 -5.00
C GLY A 79 1.28 19.66 -6.00
N VAL A 80 1.44 19.16 -7.23
CA VAL A 80 0.39 19.22 -8.25
C VAL A 80 -0.64 18.14 -7.93
N PRO A 81 -1.94 18.49 -7.81
CA PRO A 81 -2.97 17.48 -7.60
C PRO A 81 -3.04 16.55 -8.83
N VAL A 82 -2.74 15.26 -8.60
CA VAL A 82 -2.76 14.24 -9.64
C VAL A 82 -3.78 13.16 -9.29
N PHE A 83 -4.68 12.86 -10.22
CA PHE A 83 -5.58 11.72 -10.14
C PHE A 83 -4.86 10.46 -10.65
N ALA A 84 -4.24 9.74 -9.73
CA ALA A 84 -3.43 8.56 -9.99
C ALA A 84 -4.26 7.26 -10.12
N TYR A 85 -5.24 7.23 -11.02
CA TYR A 85 -6.12 6.06 -11.21
C TYR A 85 -5.36 4.80 -11.62
N GLY A 86 -4.24 4.98 -12.32
CA GLY A 86 -3.33 3.90 -12.66
C GLY A 86 -2.75 3.17 -11.46
N ASN A 87 -2.33 3.91 -10.43
CA ASN A 87 -1.85 3.32 -9.17
C ASN A 87 -2.98 2.53 -8.47
N PHE A 88 -4.22 3.00 -8.53
CA PHE A 88 -5.35 2.28 -7.96
C PHE A 88 -5.59 0.95 -8.70
N ILE A 89 -5.52 0.94 -10.04
CA ILE A 89 -5.65 -0.29 -10.83
C ILE A 89 -4.51 -1.26 -10.50
N THR A 90 -3.26 -0.78 -10.40
CA THR A 90 -2.12 -1.62 -9.99
C THR A 90 -2.38 -2.27 -8.63
N VAL A 91 -2.82 -1.51 -7.63
CA VAL A 91 -3.12 -2.05 -6.30
C VAL A 91 -4.28 -3.04 -6.34
N ALA A 92 -5.34 -2.77 -7.12
CA ALA A 92 -6.47 -3.69 -7.27
C ALA A 92 -6.06 -5.01 -7.94
N VAL A 93 -5.22 -4.96 -8.97
CA VAL A 93 -4.66 -6.16 -9.63
C VAL A 93 -3.78 -6.94 -8.66
N ASN A 94 -2.89 -6.26 -7.93
CA ASN A 94 -2.06 -6.89 -6.91
C ASN A 94 -2.92 -7.58 -5.83
N PHE A 95 -3.99 -6.93 -5.38
CA PHE A 95 -4.93 -7.50 -4.41
C PHE A 95 -5.63 -8.74 -4.96
N ILE A 96 -6.08 -8.72 -6.21
CA ILE A 96 -6.69 -9.89 -6.85
C ILE A 96 -5.68 -11.03 -6.94
N ILE A 97 -4.46 -10.76 -7.41
CA ILE A 97 -3.38 -11.76 -7.47
C ILE A 97 -3.12 -12.35 -6.09
N LEU A 98 -3.01 -11.51 -5.07
CA LEU A 98 -2.78 -11.90 -3.69
C LEU A 98 -3.93 -12.77 -3.15
N ALA A 99 -5.17 -12.41 -3.45
CA ALA A 99 -6.37 -13.17 -3.08
C ALA A 99 -6.49 -14.52 -3.80
N PHE A 100 -5.84 -14.70 -4.95
CA PHE A 100 -5.77 -16.00 -5.65
C PHE A 100 -4.61 -16.88 -5.17
N ILE A 101 -3.58 -16.29 -4.54
CA ILE A 101 -2.41 -17.02 -4.03
C ILE A 101 -2.65 -17.57 -2.62
N ILE A 102 -3.43 -16.86 -1.79
CA ILE A 102 -3.86 -17.30 -0.45
C ILE A 102 -5.03 -18.26 -0.56
#